data_AF-A0AAN9AIF3-F1
#
_entry.id   AF-A0AAN9AIF3-F1
#
_cell.length_a   1.000
_cell.length_b   1.000
_cell.length_c   1.000
_cell.angle_alpha   90.00
_cell.angle_beta   90.00
_cell.angle_gamma   90.00
#
_symmetry.space_group_name_H-M   'P 1'
#
loop_
_entity.id
_entity.type
_entity.pdbx_description
1 polymer ?
#
loop_
_entity_poly.entity_id
_entity_poly.type
_entity_poly.pdbx_seq_one_letter_code
_entity_poly.pdbx_strand_id
1 'polypeptide(L)'
;MRTFVLTGAACGLVLLFALCQAEVGHKCTAKSECAADECCQIINIVVASKKRQLHPLRPVHGNEEGTCQKYKTEGASCVSFDVLNGFCGCASGLTCHSVYVGTPTPQPVHRRDMRPGYASFCTANAN
;
A
#
# COMPACT_ATOMS: atom_id res chain seq x y z
N MET A 1 -41.48 20.73 9.48
CA MET A 1 -42.53 21.14 10.45
C MET A 1 -42.28 20.42 11.78
N ARG A 2 -42.31 21.19 12.86
CA ARG A 2 -42.46 20.80 14.28
C ARG A 2 -41.30 20.08 14.98
N THR A 3 -40.80 20.84 15.96
CA THR A 3 -39.87 20.62 17.06
C THR A 3 -40.29 19.54 18.05
N PHE A 4 -39.29 18.84 18.62
CA PHE A 4 -39.34 18.28 19.98
C PHE A 4 -38.01 18.60 20.67
N VAL A 5 -38.10 19.38 21.77
CA VAL A 5 -37.00 19.61 22.72
C VAL A 5 -37.37 18.84 23.99
N LEU A 6 -36.54 17.90 24.41
CA LEU A 6 -36.62 17.23 25.71
C LEU A 6 -35.21 17.17 26.32
N THR A 7 -34.96 18.15 27.20
CA THR A 7 -34.33 18.03 28.52
C THR A 7 -33.35 16.87 28.78
N GLY A 8 -32.10 17.25 29.05
CA GLY A 8 -31.42 16.93 30.32
C GLY A 8 -30.72 15.56 30.46
N ALA A 9 -29.39 15.62 30.51
CA ALA A 9 -28.46 14.56 30.95
C ALA A 9 -28.21 13.39 29.98
N ALA A 10 -27.70 13.68 28.78
CA ALA A 10 -27.02 12.69 27.97
C ALA A 10 -25.54 12.58 28.39
N CYS A 11 -25.23 11.54 29.16
CA CYS A 11 -23.88 11.08 29.40
C CYS A 11 -23.19 10.81 28.05
N GLY A 12 -21.97 11.31 27.91
CA GLY A 12 -21.29 11.51 26.64
C GLY A 12 -21.14 10.24 25.80
N LEU A 13 -21.67 10.31 24.58
CA LEU A 13 -21.04 9.67 23.44
C LEU A 13 -20.92 10.75 22.35
N VAL A 14 -19.92 11.61 22.51
CA VAL A 14 -19.47 12.51 21.44
C VAL A 14 -18.97 11.59 20.33
N LEU A 15 -19.84 11.30 19.37
CA LEU A 15 -19.46 10.69 18.09
C LEU A 15 -18.51 11.67 17.40
N LEU A 16 -17.22 11.49 17.67
CA LEU A 16 -16.10 12.05 16.93
C LEU A 16 -16.15 11.44 15.51
N PHE A 17 -17.03 11.96 14.67
CA PHE A 17 -16.86 11.85 13.22
C PHE A 17 -15.68 12.74 12.85
N ALA A 18 -14.47 12.19 13.01
CA ALA A 18 -13.28 12.75 12.40
C ALA A 18 -13.56 12.81 10.89
N LEU A 19 -13.68 14.03 10.37
CA LEU A 19 -13.79 14.33 8.95
C LEU A 19 -12.49 13.87 8.27
N CYS A 20 -12.45 12.62 7.84
CA CYS A 20 -11.39 12.11 7.00
C CYS A 20 -11.65 12.64 5.58
N GLN A 21 -11.32 13.92 5.38
CA GLN A 21 -11.27 14.58 4.07
C GLN A 21 -9.97 14.18 3.41
N ALA A 22 -9.93 13.00 2.81
CA ALA A 22 -8.77 12.57 2.05
C ALA A 22 -9.20 12.24 0.62
N GLU A 23 -8.71 13.10 -0.27
CA GLU A 23 -8.85 13.03 -1.71
C GLU A 23 -7.52 12.51 -2.27
N VAL A 24 -7.59 11.56 -3.21
CA VAL A 24 -6.40 11.03 -3.89
C VAL A 24 -5.55 12.20 -4.43
N GLY A 25 -4.26 12.20 -4.12
CA GLY A 25 -3.33 13.27 -4.48
C GLY A 25 -3.13 14.34 -3.41
N HIS A 26 -3.88 14.30 -2.29
CA HIS A 26 -3.59 15.17 -1.14
C HIS A 26 -2.19 14.88 -0.58
N LYS A 27 -1.46 15.92 -0.20
CA LYS A 27 -0.15 15.76 0.44
C LYS A 27 -0.33 15.13 1.83
N CYS A 28 0.58 14.25 2.21
CA CYS A 28 0.53 13.59 3.51
C CYS A 28 1.94 13.35 4.04
N THR A 29 2.08 13.33 5.36
CA THR A 29 3.33 12.87 6.03
C THR A 29 3.09 11.58 6.81
N ALA A 30 1.85 11.33 7.20
CA ALA A 30 1.40 10.13 7.89
C ALA A 30 0.15 9.51 7.24
N LYS A 31 -0.04 8.19 7.43
CA LYS A 31 -1.21 7.47 6.95
C LYS A 31 -2.53 8.00 7.51
N SER A 32 -2.53 8.55 8.73
CA SER A 32 -3.72 9.08 9.40
C SER A 32 -4.31 10.32 8.72
N GLU A 33 -3.55 10.95 7.82
CA GLU A 33 -4.00 12.09 7.01
C GLU A 33 -4.76 11.65 5.75
N CYS A 34 -4.71 10.36 5.40
CA CYS A 34 -5.40 9.76 4.26
C CYS A 34 -6.67 9.01 4.70
N ALA A 35 -7.54 8.70 3.74
CA ALA A 35 -8.79 7.98 3.99
C ALA A 35 -8.50 6.55 4.46
N ALA A 36 -9.51 5.88 5.03
CA ALA A 36 -9.38 4.50 5.49
C ALA A 36 -8.97 3.52 4.39
N ASP A 37 -9.33 3.80 3.13
CA ASP A 37 -9.00 3.02 1.94
C ASP A 37 -7.78 3.57 1.16
N GLU A 38 -7.01 4.45 1.79
CA GLU A 38 -5.84 5.11 1.21
C GLU A 38 -4.57 4.93 2.04
N CYS A 39 -3.44 5.07 1.36
CA CYS A 39 -2.12 5.04 1.93
C CYS A 39 -1.37 6.33 1.60
N CYS A 40 -0.50 6.76 2.52
CA CYS A 40 0.42 7.84 2.23
C CYS A 40 1.64 7.29 1.45
N GLN A 41 1.69 7.57 0.16
CA GLN A 41 2.76 7.13 -0.73
C GLN A 41 3.95 8.09 -0.66
N ILE A 42 4.96 7.71 0.11
CA ILE A 42 6.22 8.45 0.31
C ILE A 42 7.33 7.71 -0.41
N ILE A 43 7.56 8.05 -1.67
CA ILE A 43 8.49 7.29 -2.53
C ILE A 43 9.92 7.39 -1.98
N ASN A 44 10.48 6.23 -1.64
CA ASN A 44 11.85 6.09 -1.15
C ASN A 44 12.52 4.93 -1.88
N ILE A 45 13.16 5.21 -3.01
CA ILE A 45 13.70 4.17 -3.89
C ILE A 45 14.92 3.52 -3.24
N VAL A 46 14.77 2.25 -2.84
CA VAL A 46 15.82 1.44 -2.24
C VAL A 46 16.54 0.64 -3.33
N VAL A 47 17.69 1.14 -3.79
CA VAL A 47 18.51 0.41 -4.78
C VAL A 47 19.32 -0.69 -4.10
N ALA A 48 18.99 -1.97 -4.31
CA ALA A 48 19.77 -3.10 -3.84
C ALA A 48 20.92 -3.43 -4.82
N SER A 49 22.17 -3.21 -4.41
CA SER A 49 23.36 -3.55 -5.19
C SER A 49 24.43 -4.17 -4.30
N LYS A 50 25.17 -5.17 -4.80
CA LYS A 50 26.31 -5.78 -4.06
C LYS A 50 27.41 -4.76 -3.72
N LYS A 51 27.47 -3.63 -4.44
CA LYS A 51 28.41 -2.53 -4.17
C LYS A 51 27.91 -1.53 -3.09
N ARG A 52 26.76 -1.77 -2.45
CA ARG A 52 26.18 -0.90 -1.40
C ARG A 52 27.13 -0.59 -0.25
N GLN A 53 28.05 -1.50 0.06
CA GLN A 53 29.00 -1.33 1.17
C GLN A 53 30.12 -0.31 0.87
N LEU A 54 30.32 0.05 -0.40
CA LEU A 54 31.42 0.94 -0.81
C LEU A 54 31.08 2.42 -0.65
N HIS A 55 29.80 2.79 -0.45
CA HIS A 55 29.37 4.16 -0.14
C HIS A 55 28.08 4.08 0.68
N PRO A 56 27.94 4.82 1.81
CA PRO A 56 26.65 4.94 2.47
C PRO A 56 25.68 5.62 1.51
N LEU A 57 24.78 4.83 0.93
CA LEU A 57 23.71 5.34 0.09
C LEU A 57 22.81 6.19 1.00
N ARG A 58 22.98 7.51 0.91
CA ARG A 58 21.90 8.41 1.30
C ARG A 58 20.69 8.01 0.46
N PRO A 59 19.50 7.76 1.03
CA PRO A 59 18.29 7.63 0.23
C PRO A 59 18.26 8.82 -0.73
N VAL A 60 18.09 8.54 -2.03
CA VAL A 60 18.07 9.56 -3.07
C VAL A 60 16.78 10.34 -2.85
N HIS A 61 16.83 11.32 -1.95
CA HIS A 61 15.73 12.19 -1.54
C HIS A 61 14.42 11.42 -1.29
N GLY A 62 14.33 10.75 -0.14
CA GLY A 62 13.00 10.46 0.39
C GLY A 62 12.36 11.80 0.69
N ASN A 63 11.42 12.24 -0.13
CA ASN A 63 10.60 13.40 0.21
C ASN A 63 9.99 13.10 1.58
N GLU A 64 10.09 14.00 2.55
CA GLU A 64 9.42 13.82 3.85
C GLU A 64 7.89 13.87 3.68
N GLU A 65 7.44 14.38 2.53
CA GLU A 65 6.04 14.45 2.10
C GLU A 65 5.75 13.42 1.00
N GLY A 66 4.62 12.75 1.13
CA GLY A 66 4.03 11.87 0.14
C GLY A 66 2.70 12.39 -0.40
N THR A 67 1.97 11.51 -1.08
CA THR A 67 0.59 11.78 -1.50
C THR A 67 -0.34 10.63 -1.12
N CYS A 68 -1.58 10.94 -0.74
CA CYS A 68 -2.60 9.93 -0.50
C CYS A 68 -2.94 9.24 -1.82
N GLN A 69 -2.82 7.92 -1.84
CA GLN A 69 -3.10 7.07 -2.99
C GLN A 69 -3.96 5.89 -2.55
N LYS A 70 -4.80 5.38 -3.45
CA LYS A 70 -5.65 4.21 -3.15
C LYS A 70 -4.79 2.96 -2.93
N TYR A 71 -5.21 2.12 -2.01
CA TYR A 71 -4.69 0.76 -1.92
C TYR A 71 -5.05 -0.06 -3.16
N LYS A 72 -4.21 -1.04 -3.49
CA LYS A 72 -4.50 -1.98 -4.59
C LYS A 72 -5.61 -2.94 -4.17
N THR A 73 -6.67 -3.01 -4.98
CA THR A 73 -7.82 -3.89 -4.77
C THR A 73 -7.48 -5.34 -5.10
N GLU A 74 -8.38 -6.27 -4.77
CA GLU A 74 -8.24 -7.67 -5.15
C GLU A 74 -8.11 -7.83 -6.68
N GLY A 75 -7.25 -8.74 -7.12
CA GLY A 75 -6.90 -8.98 -8.52
C GLY A 75 -5.97 -7.94 -9.14
N ALA A 76 -5.71 -6.80 -8.46
CA ALA A 76 -4.81 -5.78 -8.99
C ALA A 76 -3.35 -6.27 -9.00
N SER A 77 -2.62 -5.88 -10.05
CA SER A 77 -1.19 -6.19 -10.19
C SER A 77 -0.36 -5.53 -9.09
N CYS A 78 0.50 -6.31 -8.45
CA CYS A 78 1.34 -5.86 -7.34
C CYS A 78 2.80 -6.26 -7.54
N VAL A 79 3.72 -5.53 -6.92
CA VAL A 79 5.14 -5.88 -6.87
C VAL A 79 5.55 -5.90 -5.40
N SER A 80 6.18 -6.99 -4.95
CA SER A 80 6.50 -7.19 -3.53
C SER A 80 7.41 -6.11 -2.94
N PHE A 81 8.19 -5.42 -3.78
CA PHE A 81 9.10 -4.35 -3.37
C PHE A 81 8.46 -2.94 -3.42
N ASP A 82 7.24 -2.79 -3.92
CA ASP A 82 6.55 -1.50 -4.00
C ASP A 82 6.45 -0.83 -2.62
N VAL A 83 6.03 -1.59 -1.61
CA VAL A 83 5.88 -1.09 -0.23
C VAL A 83 7.21 -0.64 0.35
N LEU A 84 8.31 -1.36 0.05
CA LEU A 84 9.65 -0.97 0.49
C LEU A 84 10.13 0.31 -0.20
N ASN A 85 9.70 0.52 -1.44
CA ASN A 85 9.97 1.72 -2.21
C ASN A 85 9.00 2.87 -1.91
N GLY A 86 8.11 2.70 -0.92
CA GLY A 86 7.17 3.72 -0.47
C GLY A 86 5.89 3.84 -1.28
N PHE A 87 5.61 2.91 -2.19
CA PHE A 87 4.34 2.83 -2.94
C PHE A 87 3.25 2.14 -2.10
N CYS A 88 1.98 2.44 -2.42
CA CYS A 88 0.87 1.73 -1.80
C CYS A 88 0.82 0.26 -2.19
N GLY A 89 0.68 -0.61 -1.18
CA GLY A 89 0.50 -2.05 -1.35
C GLY A 89 -0.96 -2.45 -1.58
N CYS A 90 -1.24 -3.73 -1.35
CA CYS A 90 -2.60 -4.26 -1.35
C CYS A 90 -3.43 -3.71 -0.19
N ALA A 91 -4.75 -3.64 -0.37
CA ALA A 91 -5.69 -3.22 0.66
C ALA A 91 -5.65 -4.18 1.87
N SER A 92 -6.18 -3.70 3.01
CA SER A 92 -6.27 -4.48 4.24
C SER A 92 -6.91 -5.86 4.00
N GLY A 93 -6.25 -6.92 4.46
CA GLY A 93 -6.70 -8.31 4.28
C GLY A 93 -6.27 -8.97 2.98
N LEU A 94 -5.59 -8.24 2.08
CA LEU A 94 -5.02 -8.76 0.84
C LEU A 94 -3.50 -8.85 0.94
N THR A 95 -2.93 -9.85 0.27
CA THR A 95 -1.48 -10.06 0.18
C THR A 95 -1.08 -10.14 -1.29
N CYS A 96 0.11 -9.65 -1.61
CA CYS A 96 0.66 -9.75 -2.96
C CYS A 96 1.22 -11.16 -3.22
N HIS A 97 0.50 -11.96 -4.00
CA HIS A 97 0.88 -13.34 -4.32
C HIS A 97 1.39 -13.46 -5.75
N SER A 98 2.56 -14.08 -5.92
CA SER A 98 3.10 -14.43 -7.22
C SER A 98 2.55 -15.79 -7.67
N VAL A 99 1.85 -15.79 -8.80
CA VAL A 99 1.29 -16.98 -9.44
C VAL A 99 1.99 -17.26 -10.76
N TYR A 100 2.17 -18.54 -11.08
CA TYR A 100 2.71 -18.95 -12.37
C TYR A 100 1.60 -18.84 -13.44
N VAL A 101 1.83 -17.99 -14.44
CA VAL A 101 0.97 -17.73 -15.60
C VAL A 101 1.61 -18.20 -16.93
N GLY A 102 2.80 -18.81 -16.86
CA GLY A 102 3.50 -19.34 -18.03
C GLY A 102 2.85 -20.61 -18.59
N THR A 103 3.15 -20.92 -19.86
CA THR A 103 2.82 -22.22 -20.43
C THR A 103 3.69 -23.30 -19.79
N PRO A 104 3.16 -24.50 -19.50
CA PRO A 104 3.92 -25.61 -18.92
C PRO A 104 4.86 -26.20 -19.97
N THR A 105 5.93 -25.48 -20.31
CA THR A 105 6.99 -26.01 -21.16
C THR A 105 8.06 -26.61 -20.25
N PRO A 106 8.34 -27.92 -20.35
CA PRO A 106 9.37 -28.57 -19.56
C PRO A 106 10.73 -28.17 -20.12
N GLN A 107 11.24 -27.00 -19.72
CA GLN A 107 12.65 -26.66 -19.95
C GLN A 107 13.45 -27.04 -18.70
N PRO A 108 14.62 -27.70 -18.86
CA PRO A 108 15.52 -27.97 -17.74
C PRO A 108 15.99 -26.63 -17.17
N VAL A 109 15.55 -26.31 -15.96
CA VAL A 109 15.82 -25.01 -15.35
C VAL A 109 17.15 -25.10 -14.59
N HIS A 110 18.16 -24.37 -15.04
CA HIS A 110 19.36 -24.18 -14.25
C HIS A 110 19.07 -23.18 -13.12
N ARG A 111 19.73 -23.36 -11.96
CA ARG A 111 19.52 -22.59 -10.71
C ARG A 111 19.67 -21.06 -10.84
N ARG A 112 20.07 -20.54 -12.00
CA ARG A 112 20.32 -19.12 -12.28
C ARG A 112 19.39 -18.53 -13.35
N ASP A 113 18.51 -19.33 -13.94
CA ASP A 113 17.60 -18.84 -14.96
C ASP A 113 16.47 -18.08 -14.29
N MET A 114 16.32 -16.79 -14.62
CA MET A 114 15.11 -16.05 -14.32
C MET A 114 13.95 -16.79 -14.98
N ARG A 115 13.01 -17.32 -14.19
CA ARG A 115 11.83 -18.00 -14.75
C ARG A 115 10.83 -16.94 -15.24
N PRO A 116 10.62 -16.81 -16.57
CA PRO A 116 9.49 -16.04 -17.07
C PRO A 116 8.18 -16.74 -16.71
N GLY A 117 7.08 -15.99 -16.75
CA GLY A 117 5.74 -16.55 -16.54
C GLY A 117 5.28 -16.53 -15.08
N TYR A 118 5.79 -15.63 -14.24
CA TYR A 118 5.14 -15.29 -12.97
C TYR A 118 4.50 -13.90 -13.10
N ALA A 119 3.30 -13.76 -12.58
CA ALA A 119 2.63 -12.48 -12.38
C ALA A 119 2.18 -12.40 -10.92
N SER A 120 2.11 -11.20 -10.35
CA SER A 120 1.73 -11.05 -8.95
C SER A 120 0.50 -10.18 -8.81
N PHE A 121 -0.45 -10.65 -8.00
CA PHE A 121 -1.74 -10.01 -7.81
C PHE A 121 -2.09 -9.94 -6.32
N CYS A 122 -2.87 -8.94 -5.94
CA CYS A 122 -3.44 -8.86 -4.60
C CYS A 122 -4.56 -9.90 -4.46
N THR A 123 -4.43 -10.85 -3.54
CA THR A 123 -5.47 -11.84 -3.24
C THR A 123 -5.74 -11.87 -1.74
N ALA A 124 -6.94 -12.26 -1.33
CA ALA A 124 -7.20 -12.55 0.07
C ALA A 124 -6.26 -13.67 0.54
N ASN A 125 -5.82 -13.62 1.80
CA ASN A 125 -5.11 -14.76 2.39
C ASN A 125 -6.06 -15.97 2.37
N ALA A 126 -5.71 -16.99 1.58
CA ALA A 126 -6.32 -18.31 1.71
C ALA A 126 -5.88 -18.88 3.05
N ASN A 127 -6.78 -18.85 4.03
CA ASN A 127 -6.60 -19.50 5.33
C ASN A 127 -6.86 -21.01 5.20
#